data_AF-A0A7C2LGE1-F1
#
_entry.id   AF-A0A7C2LGE1-F1
#
_cell.length_a   1.000
_cell.length_b   1.000
_cell.length_c   1.000
_cell.angle_alpha   90.00
_cell.angle_beta   90.00
_cell.angle_gamma   90.00
#
_symmetry.space_group_name_H-M   'P 1'
#
loop_
_entity.id
_entity.type
_entity.pdbx_description
1 polymer ?
#
loop_
_entity_poly.entity_id
_entity_poly.type
_entity_poly.pdbx_seq_one_letter_code
_entity_poly.pdbx_strand_id
1 'polypeptide(L)'
;MPTVKTLKDRVDKFTAKMDPATAGARFAASKPIAVKRYINATAAIADVVELTRNVLESKGVPAGQHAVYYAFEEMVRKAAFSHDGPTLKAIVEGLKQQFVYKGADPTVLDAISKLVVGG
;
A
#
# COMPACT_ATOMS: atom_id res chain seq x y z
N MET A 1 -7.99 -33.59 -11.86
CA MET A 1 -7.78 -32.18 -11.44
C MET A 1 -8.35 -31.26 -12.50
N PRO A 2 -9.05 -30.17 -12.16
CA PRO A 2 -9.59 -29.27 -13.18
C PRO A 2 -8.42 -28.66 -13.97
N THR A 3 -8.48 -28.75 -15.29
CA THR A 3 -7.46 -28.26 -16.23
C THR A 3 -7.15 -26.78 -15.96
N VAL A 4 -5.85 -26.42 -15.99
CA VAL A 4 -5.42 -25.02 -15.86
C VAL A 4 -6.11 -24.19 -16.93
N LYS A 5 -6.75 -23.09 -16.51
CA LYS A 5 -7.50 -22.21 -17.42
C LYS A 5 -6.58 -21.59 -18.45
N THR A 6 -6.96 -21.72 -19.72
CA THR A 6 -6.26 -21.13 -20.86
C THR A 6 -6.49 -19.63 -20.93
N LEU A 7 -5.76 -18.93 -21.81
CA LEU A 7 -6.03 -17.52 -22.11
C LEU A 7 -7.46 -17.32 -22.60
N LYS A 8 -7.96 -18.22 -23.46
CA LYS A 8 -9.34 -18.15 -23.97
C LYS A 8 -10.36 -18.25 -22.84
N ASP A 9 -10.20 -19.20 -21.93
CA ASP A 9 -11.09 -19.32 -20.76
C ASP A 9 -11.13 -18.04 -19.92
N ARG A 10 -9.99 -17.34 -19.80
CA ARG A 10 -9.87 -16.09 -19.06
C ARG A 10 -10.55 -14.93 -19.78
N VAL A 11 -10.39 -14.82 -21.10
CA VAL A 11 -11.02 -13.80 -21.93
C VAL A 11 -12.53 -13.98 -21.93
N ASP A 12 -13.03 -15.19 -22.19
CA ASP A 12 -14.48 -15.46 -22.22
C ASP A 12 -15.13 -15.13 -20.87
N LYS A 13 -14.48 -15.52 -19.77
CA LYS A 13 -14.93 -15.19 -18.41
C LYS A 13 -14.90 -13.69 -18.13
N PHE A 14 -13.89 -12.97 -18.62
CA PHE A 14 -13.79 -11.53 -18.46
C PHE A 14 -14.92 -10.82 -19.21
N THR A 15 -15.10 -11.14 -20.50
CA THR A 15 -16.17 -10.59 -21.35
C THR A 15 -17.54 -10.80 -20.71
N ALA A 16 -17.83 -12.02 -20.24
CA ALA A 16 -19.10 -12.33 -19.57
C ALA A 16 -19.34 -11.52 -18.27
N LYS A 17 -18.29 -11.00 -17.63
CA LYS A 17 -18.40 -10.14 -16.43
C LYS A 17 -18.58 -8.66 -16.75
N MET A 18 -18.29 -8.24 -17.97
CA MET A 18 -18.25 -6.84 -18.39
C MET A 18 -19.53 -6.37 -19.10
N ASP A 19 -20.58 -7.19 -19.10
CA ASP A 19 -21.92 -6.73 -19.47
C ASP A 19 -22.28 -5.45 -18.67
N PRO A 20 -22.59 -4.31 -19.34
CA PRO A 20 -22.78 -3.02 -18.67
C PRO A 20 -23.88 -3.04 -17.61
N ALA A 21 -24.98 -3.77 -17.85
CA ALA A 21 -26.08 -3.88 -16.91
C ALA A 21 -25.65 -4.60 -15.62
N THR A 22 -24.97 -5.74 -15.78
CA THR A 22 -24.42 -6.52 -14.66
C THR A 22 -23.34 -5.75 -13.89
N ALA A 23 -22.42 -5.09 -14.60
CA ALA A 23 -21.38 -4.28 -14.00
C ALA A 23 -21.96 -3.09 -13.22
N GLY A 24 -22.93 -2.39 -13.80
CA GLY A 24 -23.63 -1.27 -13.17
C GLY A 24 -24.38 -1.69 -11.90
N ALA A 25 -25.13 -2.80 -11.95
CA ALA A 25 -25.85 -3.33 -10.79
C ALA A 25 -24.92 -3.71 -9.63
N ARG A 26 -23.79 -4.37 -9.93
CA ARG A 26 -22.77 -4.73 -8.93
C ARG A 26 -22.09 -3.51 -8.32
N PHE A 27 -21.80 -2.49 -9.13
CA PHE A 27 -21.22 -1.24 -8.62
C PHE A 27 -22.21 -0.50 -7.73
N ALA A 28 -23.48 -0.37 -8.15
CA ALA A 28 -24.53 0.27 -7.36
C ALA A 28 -24.70 -0.41 -5.99
N ALA A 29 -24.72 -1.74 -5.96
CA ALA A 29 -24.85 -2.52 -4.72
C ALA A 29 -23.64 -2.35 -3.79
N SER A 30 -22.41 -2.28 -4.34
CA SER A 30 -21.19 -2.20 -3.55
C SER A 30 -20.79 -0.79 -3.13
N LYS A 31 -21.23 0.24 -3.85
CA LYS A 31 -20.92 1.66 -3.58
C LYS A 31 -21.09 2.09 -2.12
N PRO A 32 -22.23 1.87 -1.42
CA PRO A 32 -22.39 2.33 -0.05
C PRO A 32 -21.43 1.63 0.93
N ILE A 33 -21.09 0.36 0.68
CA ILE A 33 -20.10 -0.40 1.48
C ILE A 33 -18.70 0.16 1.22
N ALA A 34 -18.37 0.40 -0.06
CA ALA A 34 -17.07 0.92 -0.47
C ALA A 34 -16.81 2.32 0.11
N VAL A 35 -17.79 3.23 0.07
CA VAL A 35 -17.66 4.58 0.64
C VAL A 35 -17.40 4.52 2.14
N LYS A 36 -18.15 3.71 2.90
CA LYS A 36 -17.92 3.54 4.34
C LYS A 36 -16.53 3.01 4.65
N ARG A 37 -16.07 2.00 3.91
CA ARG A 37 -14.74 1.43 4.08
C ARG A 37 -13.64 2.43 3.73
N TYR A 38 -13.84 3.22 2.68
CA TYR A 38 -12.89 4.25 2.27
C TYR A 38 -12.72 5.31 3.36
N ILE A 39 -13.82 5.86 3.89
CA ILE A 39 -13.74 6.87 4.96
C ILE A 39 -12.98 6.33 6.18
N ASN A 40 -13.32 5.11 6.61
CA ASN A 40 -12.70 4.50 7.79
C ASN A 40 -11.21 4.18 7.58
N ALA A 41 -10.81 3.78 6.37
CA ALA A 41 -9.43 3.38 6.10
C ALA A 41 -8.52 4.56 5.75
N THR A 42 -9.05 5.58 5.05
CA THR A 42 -8.26 6.68 4.47
C THR A 42 -7.76 7.68 5.50
N ALA A 43 -8.52 7.94 6.57
CA ALA A 43 -8.10 8.89 7.61
C ALA A 43 -6.74 8.51 8.22
N ALA A 44 -6.59 7.25 8.63
CA ALA A 44 -5.34 6.73 9.18
C ALA A 44 -4.20 6.61 8.13
N ILE A 45 -4.45 6.81 6.83
CA ILE A 45 -3.39 6.92 5.81
C ILE A 45 -2.91 8.36 5.74
N ALA A 46 -3.84 9.30 5.66
CA ALA A 46 -3.54 10.72 5.56
C ALA A 46 -2.65 11.19 6.72
N ASP A 47 -3.00 10.79 7.95
CA ASP A 47 -2.22 11.15 9.15
C ASP A 47 -0.77 10.65 9.08
N VAL A 48 -0.55 9.42 8.63
CA VAL A 48 0.79 8.81 8.56
C VAL A 48 1.64 9.47 7.47
N VAL A 49 1.03 9.88 6.35
CA VAL A 49 1.71 10.63 5.28
C VAL A 49 2.15 12.01 5.79
N GLU A 50 1.29 12.71 6.55
CA GLU A 50 1.65 14.00 7.16
C GLU A 50 2.77 13.86 8.19
N LEU A 51 2.70 12.84 9.05
CA LEU A 51 3.77 12.56 10.01
C LEU A 51 5.09 12.20 9.32
N THR A 52 5.02 11.45 8.23
CA THR A 52 6.20 11.14 7.40
C THR A 52 6.77 12.41 6.78
N ARG A 53 5.94 13.32 6.27
CA ARG A 53 6.40 14.62 5.76
C ARG A 53 7.17 15.39 6.83
N ASN A 54 6.66 15.44 8.06
CA ASN A 54 7.33 16.11 9.18
C ASN A 54 8.70 15.47 9.49
N VAL A 55 8.82 14.14 9.41
CA VAL A 55 10.11 13.43 9.55
C VAL A 55 11.08 13.82 8.42
N LEU A 56 10.59 13.91 7.18
CA LEU A 56 11.42 14.27 6.03
C LEU A 56 11.91 15.72 6.11
N GLU A 57 11.02 16.65 6.44
CA GLU A 57 11.34 18.07 6.59
C GLU A 57 12.31 18.31 7.75
N SER A 58 12.09 17.68 8.91
CA SER A 58 12.99 17.80 10.06
C SER A 58 14.38 17.21 9.81
N LYS A 59 14.51 16.23 8.91
CA LYS A 59 15.77 15.65 8.47
C LYS A 59 16.39 16.36 7.25
N GLY A 60 15.76 17.44 6.77
CA GLY A 60 16.28 18.23 5.65
C GLY A 60 16.22 17.53 4.29
N VAL A 61 15.34 16.52 4.14
CA VAL A 61 15.17 15.83 2.86
C VAL A 61 14.51 16.79 1.86
N PRO A 62 15.09 17.03 0.67
CA PRO A 62 14.48 17.88 -0.34
C PRO A 62 13.12 17.36 -0.79
N ALA A 63 12.14 18.25 -0.95
CA ALA A 63 10.77 17.89 -1.35
C ALA A 63 10.71 17.02 -2.63
N GLY A 64 11.59 17.28 -3.60
CA GLY A 64 11.69 16.48 -4.84
C GLY A 64 12.10 15.02 -4.62
N GLN A 65 12.62 14.67 -3.45
CA GLN A 65 12.99 13.31 -3.07
C GLN A 65 11.96 12.64 -2.14
N HIS A 66 10.93 13.35 -1.67
CA HIS A 66 9.99 12.79 -0.69
C HIS A 66 9.22 11.57 -1.20
N ALA A 67 8.94 11.50 -2.50
CA ALA A 67 8.19 10.40 -3.11
C ALA A 67 8.78 9.01 -2.83
N VAL A 68 10.12 8.89 -2.77
CA VAL A 68 10.78 7.60 -2.47
C VAL A 68 10.49 7.15 -1.03
N TYR A 69 10.36 8.10 -0.11
CA TYR A 69 10.08 7.82 1.29
C TYR A 69 8.60 7.57 1.56
N TYR A 70 7.70 8.26 0.87
CA TYR A 70 6.26 7.94 0.92
C TYR A 70 5.97 6.54 0.36
N ALA A 71 6.61 6.16 -0.75
CA ALA A 71 6.47 4.81 -1.28
C ALA A 71 6.97 3.75 -0.28
N PHE A 72 8.06 4.01 0.45
CA PHE A 72 8.52 3.12 1.51
C PHE A 72 7.51 3.02 2.67
N GLU A 73 7.02 4.16 3.16
CA GLU A 73 6.00 4.24 4.22
C GLU A 73 4.76 3.41 3.87
N GLU A 74 4.17 3.65 2.69
CA GLU A 74 2.98 2.94 2.23
C GLU A 74 3.20 1.42 2.14
N MET A 75 4.40 0.98 1.73
CA MET A 75 4.74 -0.45 1.66
C MET A 75 4.90 -1.08 3.04
N VAL A 76 5.52 -0.38 3.99
CA VAL A 76 5.63 -0.84 5.39
C VAL A 76 4.24 -0.93 6.02
N ARG A 77 3.41 0.10 5.84
CA ARG A 77 2.04 0.13 6.35
C ARG A 77 1.18 -0.98 5.74
N LYS A 78 1.33 -1.23 4.42
CA LYS A 78 0.67 -2.34 3.75
C LYS A 78 1.07 -3.69 4.36
N ALA A 79 2.35 -3.90 4.65
CA ALA A 79 2.82 -5.12 5.28
C ALA A 79 2.22 -5.31 6.69
N ALA A 80 2.11 -4.22 7.46
CA ALA A 80 1.52 -4.24 8.80
C ALA A 80 0.02 -4.62 8.83
N PHE A 81 -0.72 -4.50 7.72
CA PHE A 81 -2.09 -4.99 7.64
C PHE A 81 -2.22 -6.52 7.59
N SER A 82 -1.16 -7.22 7.19
CA SER A 82 -1.20 -8.67 6.95
C SER A 82 -0.20 -9.47 7.79
N HIS A 83 0.72 -8.79 8.46
CA HIS A 83 1.82 -9.40 9.19
C HIS A 83 2.10 -8.65 10.49
N ASP A 84 2.59 -9.38 11.48
CA ASP A 84 3.04 -8.87 12.77
C ASP A 84 4.36 -9.54 13.19
N GLY A 85 4.90 -9.09 14.34
CA GLY A 85 6.02 -9.73 15.02
C GLY A 85 7.27 -9.94 14.14
N PRO A 86 7.95 -11.10 14.25
CA PRO A 86 9.17 -11.37 13.50
C PRO A 86 9.00 -11.34 11.99
N THR A 87 7.83 -11.73 11.47
CA THR A 87 7.54 -11.72 10.03
C THR A 87 7.47 -10.29 9.51
N LEU A 88 6.74 -9.41 10.20
CA LEU A 88 6.70 -8.00 9.83
C LEU A 88 8.09 -7.37 9.86
N LYS A 89 8.87 -7.65 10.91
CA LYS A 89 10.24 -7.14 11.04
C LYS A 89 11.14 -7.55 9.88
N ALA A 90 11.07 -8.81 9.45
CA ALA A 90 11.85 -9.30 8.31
C ALA A 90 11.44 -8.63 6.98
N ILE A 91 10.14 -8.41 6.78
CA ILE A 91 9.63 -7.71 5.59
C ILE A 91 10.11 -6.26 5.58
N VAL A 92 9.98 -5.56 6.72
CA VAL A 92 10.42 -4.16 6.86
C VAL A 92 11.92 -4.03 6.58
N GLU A 93 12.74 -4.96 7.08
CA GLU A 93 14.18 -4.96 6.82
C GLU A 93 14.51 -5.14 5.33
N GLY A 94 13.81 -6.06 4.65
CA GLY A 94 13.95 -6.22 3.20
C GLY A 94 13.55 -4.98 2.41
N LEU A 95 12.46 -4.32 2.82
CA LEU A 95 12.03 -3.05 2.22
C LEU A 95 13.08 -1.96 2.43
N LYS A 96 13.68 -1.84 3.61
CA LYS A 96 14.73 -0.83 3.84
C LYS A 96 15.90 -1.03 2.87
N GLN A 97 16.39 -2.26 2.72
CA GLN A 97 17.49 -2.57 1.79
C GLN A 97 17.13 -2.17 0.34
N GLN A 98 15.89 -2.46 -0.09
CA GLN A 98 15.41 -2.08 -1.41
C GLN A 98 15.43 -0.56 -1.63
N PHE A 99 15.05 0.23 -0.62
CA PHE A 99 14.98 1.69 -0.71
C PHE A 99 16.33 2.37 -0.52
N VAL A 100 17.22 1.80 0.30
CA VAL A 100 18.63 2.20 0.35
C VAL A 100 19.28 2.05 -1.03
N TYR A 101 19.01 0.95 -1.74
CA TYR A 101 19.49 0.76 -3.12
C TYR A 101 18.94 1.82 -4.10
N LYS A 102 17.78 2.41 -3.81
CA LYS A 102 17.19 3.53 -4.58
C LYS A 102 17.74 4.91 -4.15
N GLY A 103 18.71 4.95 -3.25
CA GLY A 103 19.36 6.18 -2.76
C GLY A 103 18.67 6.84 -1.56
N ALA A 104 17.75 6.15 -0.89
CA ALA A 104 17.15 6.66 0.34
C ALA A 104 18.12 6.50 1.53
N ASP A 105 18.13 7.49 2.43
CA ASP A 105 18.95 7.48 3.64
C ASP A 105 18.41 6.43 4.64
N PRO A 106 19.21 5.42 5.04
CA PRO A 106 18.78 4.38 5.96
C PRO A 106 18.28 4.93 7.31
N THR A 107 18.84 6.04 7.78
CA THR A 107 18.44 6.66 9.07
C THR A 107 17.06 7.33 8.99
N VAL A 108 16.68 7.82 7.81
CA VAL A 108 15.33 8.35 7.54
C VAL A 108 14.36 7.18 7.45
N LEU A 109 14.71 6.10 6.74
CA LEU A 109 13.89 4.89 6.61
C LEU A 109 13.63 4.22 7.97
N ASP A 110 14.60 4.21 8.88
CA ASP A 110 14.43 3.73 10.25
C ASP A 110 13.44 4.57 11.05
N ALA A 111 13.52 5.89 10.93
CA ALA A 111 12.57 6.80 11.59
C ALA A 111 11.14 6.58 11.08
N ILE A 112 10.97 6.45 9.77
CA ILE A 112 9.68 6.14 9.15
C ILE A 112 9.17 4.76 9.59
N SER A 113 10.04 3.75 9.63
CA SER A 113 9.65 2.41 10.08
C SER A 113 9.09 2.43 11.51
N LYS A 114 9.78 3.09 12.44
CA LYS A 114 9.34 3.24 13.84
C LYS A 114 8.02 4.01 13.95
N LEU A 115 7.84 5.03 13.12
CA LEU A 115 6.59 5.80 13.06
C LEU A 115 5.40 4.92 12.64
N VAL A 116 5.60 4.01 11.67
CA VAL A 116 4.51 3.21 11.09
C VAL A 116 4.16 1.97 11.90
N VAL A 117 5.16 1.21 12.37
CA VAL A 117 4.91 -0.09 13.04
C VAL A 117 5.06 -0.04 14.56
N GLY A 118 5.46 1.10 15.13
CA GLY A 118 5.89 1.17 16.53
C GLY A 118 7.26 0.53 16.74
N GLY A 119 7.96 0.95 17.80
CA GLY A 119 9.27 0.39 18.18
C GLY A 119 9.16 -1.04 18.71
#